data_AF-A0A2T4G7K8-F1
#
_entry.id   AF-A0A2T4G7K8-F1
#
_cell.length_a   1.000
_cell.length_b   1.000
_cell.length_c   1.000
_cell.angle_alpha   90.00
_cell.angle_beta   90.00
_cell.angle_gamma   90.00
#
_symmetry.space_group_name_H-M   'P 1'
#
loop_
_entity.id
_entity.type
_entity.pdbx_description
1 polymer ?
#
loop_
_entity_poly.entity_id
_entity_poly.type
_entity_poly.pdbx_seq_one_letter_code
_entity_poly.pdbx_strand_id
1 'polypeptide(L)'
;MAENSLVTAVVTAVLTSLLTLAGTYALQSRQEARAQASQFLDAAQNTVQETVAILDDGYNALDKLISATHETGWKEFSQGPWREYRAFERRWHQRMIVQHFKLERYFGKDMADTLIDLDDVPMGPTHTGNAKEDPAVGRYNLQKLAADTEYTVRSMTVTQDIIDEDIKAGKPDGLMEMILAVNSDRDTASRQLKEYDAGSIRLLKALDGRLTELGASKVTVVNTNKKD
;
A
#
# COMPACT_ATOMS: atom_id res chain seq x y z
N MET A 1 9.26 -78.44 -2.59
CA MET A 1 9.10 -77.32 -1.62
C MET A 1 9.81 -76.02 -2.02
N ALA A 2 10.66 -75.98 -3.06
CA ALA A 2 11.39 -74.77 -3.46
C ALA A 2 10.57 -73.73 -4.24
N GLU A 3 9.54 -74.15 -5.00
CA GLU A 3 8.75 -73.23 -5.86
C GLU A 3 7.87 -72.25 -5.06
N ASN A 4 7.28 -72.67 -3.93
CA ASN A 4 6.51 -71.77 -3.07
C ASN A 4 7.36 -70.69 -2.40
N SER A 5 8.66 -70.94 -2.15
CA SER A 5 9.57 -69.95 -1.55
C SER A 5 9.88 -68.81 -2.52
N LEU A 6 9.97 -69.11 -3.81
CA LEU A 6 10.39 -68.18 -4.85
C LEU A 6 9.23 -67.24 -5.25
N VAL A 7 8.01 -67.80 -5.37
CA VAL A 7 6.79 -67.02 -5.60
C VAL A 7 6.50 -66.07 -4.43
N THR A 8 6.64 -66.56 -3.19
CA THR A 8 6.42 -65.70 -2.01
C THR A 8 7.43 -64.55 -1.99
N ALA A 9 8.72 -64.81 -2.21
CA ALA A 9 9.77 -63.79 -2.20
C ALA A 9 9.57 -62.68 -3.27
N VAL A 10 9.13 -63.06 -4.48
CA VAL A 10 8.83 -62.09 -5.55
C VAL A 10 7.63 -61.23 -5.19
N VAL A 11 6.57 -61.82 -4.63
CA VAL A 11 5.37 -61.09 -4.20
C VAL A 11 5.68 -60.12 -3.06
N THR A 12 6.48 -60.53 -2.06
CA THR A 12 6.90 -59.60 -0.99
C THR A 12 7.75 -58.46 -1.54
N ALA A 13 8.70 -58.74 -2.44
CA ALA A 13 9.55 -57.70 -3.03
C ALA A 13 8.74 -56.66 -3.82
N VAL A 14 7.75 -57.10 -4.60
CA VAL A 14 6.85 -56.20 -5.35
C VAL A 14 6.00 -55.35 -4.39
N LEU A 15 5.39 -55.95 -3.37
CA LEU A 15 4.60 -55.24 -2.35
C LEU A 15 5.43 -54.21 -1.58
N THR A 16 6.63 -54.58 -1.14
CA THR A 16 7.54 -53.65 -0.46
C THR A 16 7.94 -52.50 -1.38
N SER A 17 8.28 -52.79 -2.64
CA SER A 17 8.64 -51.74 -3.59
C SER A 17 7.51 -50.73 -3.85
N LEU A 18 6.26 -51.20 -3.95
CA LEU A 18 5.08 -50.34 -4.14
C LEU A 18 4.77 -49.50 -2.90
N LEU A 19 4.87 -50.10 -1.70
CA LEU A 19 4.69 -49.38 -0.45
C LEU A 19 5.77 -48.32 -0.23
N THR A 20 7.02 -48.64 -0.56
CA THR A 20 8.13 -47.68 -0.49
C THR A 20 7.94 -46.55 -1.51
N LEU A 21 7.57 -46.85 -2.77
CA LEU A 21 7.28 -45.82 -3.77
C LEU A 21 6.12 -44.90 -3.35
N ALA A 22 5.00 -45.48 -2.88
CA ALA A 22 3.86 -44.70 -2.40
C ALA A 22 4.23 -43.85 -1.16
N GLY A 23 4.98 -44.42 -0.22
CA GLY A 23 5.48 -43.71 0.96
C GLY A 23 6.42 -42.56 0.60
N THR A 24 7.32 -42.78 -0.36
CA THR A 24 8.28 -41.76 -0.81
C THR A 24 7.58 -40.64 -1.56
N TYR A 25 6.60 -40.96 -2.43
CA TYR A 25 5.78 -39.96 -3.12
C TYR A 25 4.92 -39.13 -2.14
N ALA A 26 4.33 -39.77 -1.13
CA ALA A 26 3.58 -39.07 -0.08
C ALA A 26 4.47 -38.17 0.80
N LEU A 27 5.71 -38.59 1.09
CA LEU A 27 6.69 -37.78 1.80
C LEU A 27 7.21 -36.61 0.96
N GLN A 28 7.51 -36.87 -0.31
CA GLN A 28 8.01 -35.87 -1.24
C GLN A 28 6.94 -34.81 -1.53
N SER A 29 5.69 -35.21 -1.80
CA SER A 29 4.59 -34.27 -1.99
C SER A 29 4.31 -33.42 -0.74
N ARG A 30 4.47 -33.97 0.47
CA ARG A 30 4.40 -33.19 1.71
C ARG A 30 5.57 -32.22 1.89
N GLN A 31 6.79 -32.60 1.48
CA GLN A 31 7.94 -31.71 1.53
C GLN A 31 7.81 -30.57 0.51
N GLU A 32 7.37 -30.88 -0.70
CA GLU A 32 7.08 -29.89 -1.75
C GLU A 32 5.97 -28.93 -1.33
N ALA A 33 4.88 -29.43 -0.75
CA ALA A 33 3.80 -28.60 -0.23
C ALA A 33 4.28 -27.67 0.89
N ARG A 34 5.14 -28.15 1.81
CA ARG A 34 5.73 -27.32 2.86
C ARG A 34 6.68 -26.27 2.31
N ALA A 35 7.51 -26.62 1.34
CA ALA A 35 8.42 -25.69 0.68
C ALA A 35 7.65 -24.60 -0.06
N GLN A 36 6.59 -24.97 -0.80
CA GLN A 36 5.69 -24.02 -1.47
C GLN A 36 4.97 -23.12 -0.47
N ALA A 37 4.51 -23.65 0.66
CA ALA A 37 3.88 -22.86 1.71
C ALA A 37 4.85 -21.85 2.33
N SER A 38 6.11 -22.26 2.59
CA SER A 38 7.15 -21.34 3.08
C SER A 38 7.44 -20.23 2.07
N GLN A 39 7.64 -20.58 0.79
CA GLN A 39 7.89 -19.60 -0.26
C GLN A 39 6.72 -18.62 -0.44
N PHE A 40 5.48 -19.09 -0.28
CA PHE A 40 4.30 -18.24 -0.31
C PHE A 40 4.29 -17.26 0.86
N LEU A 41 4.59 -17.72 2.08
CA LEU A 41 4.69 -16.88 3.27
C LEU A 41 5.82 -15.85 3.17
N ASP A 42 7.00 -16.26 2.69
CA ASP A 42 8.13 -15.35 2.49
C ASP A 42 7.79 -14.26 1.48
N ALA A 43 7.13 -14.63 0.37
CA ALA A 43 6.69 -13.67 -0.64
C ALA A 43 5.59 -12.73 -0.11
N ALA A 44 4.67 -13.22 0.72
CA ALA A 44 3.66 -12.41 1.38
C ALA A 44 4.30 -11.42 2.38
N GLN A 45 5.29 -11.85 3.16
CA GLN A 45 6.05 -10.98 4.07
C GLN A 45 6.83 -9.89 3.31
N ASN A 46 7.53 -10.26 2.24
CA ASN A 46 8.22 -9.29 1.38
C ASN A 46 7.24 -8.27 0.79
N THR A 47 6.06 -8.73 0.39
CA THR A 47 4.99 -7.84 -0.09
C THR A 47 4.58 -6.84 1.00
N VAL A 48 4.45 -7.24 2.26
CA VAL A 48 4.16 -6.30 3.36
C VAL A 48 5.30 -5.29 3.53
N GLN A 49 6.56 -5.74 3.53
CA GLN A 49 7.72 -4.84 3.68
C GLN A 49 7.81 -3.81 2.54
N GLU A 50 7.60 -4.23 1.29
CA GLU A 50 7.54 -3.33 0.15
C GLU A 50 6.37 -2.33 0.25
N THR A 51 5.23 -2.78 0.78
CA THR A 51 4.07 -1.90 1.03
C THR A 51 4.41 -0.84 2.07
N VAL A 52 5.07 -1.21 3.18
CA VAL A 52 5.55 -0.24 4.19
C VAL A 52 6.41 0.84 3.54
N ALA A 53 7.40 0.44 2.74
CA ALA A 53 8.29 1.39 2.08
C ALA A 53 7.54 2.33 1.11
N ILE A 54 6.58 1.80 0.34
CA ILE A 54 5.74 2.62 -0.56
C ILE A 54 4.92 3.64 0.23
N LEU A 55 4.34 3.24 1.36
CA LEU A 55 3.51 4.11 2.18
C LEU A 55 4.32 5.21 2.85
N ASP A 56 5.46 4.85 3.43
CA ASP A 56 6.40 5.78 4.09
C ASP A 56 6.98 6.80 3.08
N ASP A 57 7.40 6.34 1.90
CA ASP A 57 7.84 7.23 0.82
C ASP A 57 6.75 8.25 0.45
N GLY A 58 5.49 7.79 0.35
CA GLY A 58 4.34 8.65 0.05
C GLY A 58 4.07 9.69 1.14
N TYR A 59 4.11 9.27 2.41
CA TYR A 59 3.97 10.18 3.56
C TYR A 59 5.05 11.26 3.55
N ASN A 60 6.32 10.85 3.45
CA ASN A 60 7.47 11.77 3.48
C ASN A 60 7.44 12.77 2.33
N ALA A 61 7.01 12.35 1.13
CA ALA A 61 6.87 13.24 -0.01
C ALA A 61 5.72 14.26 0.17
N LEU A 62 4.58 13.84 0.73
CA LEU A 62 3.46 14.72 1.04
C LEU A 62 3.81 15.71 2.15
N ASP A 63 4.44 15.25 3.23
CA ASP A 63 4.89 16.10 4.34
C ASP A 63 5.88 17.17 3.87
N LYS A 64 6.85 16.78 3.03
CA LYS A 64 7.78 17.72 2.39
C LYS A 64 7.04 18.72 1.50
N LEU A 65 6.06 18.27 0.72
CA LEU A 65 5.28 19.13 -0.17
C LEU A 65 4.46 20.17 0.64
N ILE A 66 3.79 19.72 1.70
CA ILE A 66 3.01 20.59 2.61
C ILE A 66 3.93 21.61 3.29
N SER A 67 5.08 21.16 3.81
CA SER A 67 6.02 22.04 4.51
C SER A 67 6.60 23.13 3.60
N ALA A 68 6.83 22.82 2.32
CA ALA A 68 7.38 23.77 1.36
C ALA A 68 6.43 24.93 1.00
N THR A 69 5.14 24.82 1.34
CA THR A 69 4.17 25.90 1.13
C THR A 69 4.38 27.10 2.04
N HIS A 70 5.12 26.93 3.15
CA HIS A 70 5.28 27.99 4.14
C HIS A 70 6.23 29.11 3.70
N GLU A 71 7.00 28.88 2.62
CA GLU A 71 8.16 29.70 2.27
C GLU A 71 8.13 30.30 0.86
N THR A 72 7.13 29.93 0.02
CA THR A 72 7.15 30.30 -1.40
C THR A 72 5.76 30.48 -2.02
N GLY A 73 5.66 31.45 -2.92
CA GLY A 73 4.53 31.62 -3.82
C GLY A 73 4.46 30.51 -4.89
N TRP A 74 3.35 30.41 -5.63
CA TRP A 74 3.13 29.39 -6.67
C TRP A 74 4.25 29.38 -7.72
N LYS A 75 4.79 30.54 -8.11
CA LYS A 75 5.88 30.61 -9.09
C LYS A 75 7.12 29.83 -8.63
N GLU A 76 7.61 30.06 -7.43
CA GLU A 76 8.77 29.35 -6.87
C GLU A 76 8.41 27.90 -6.52
N PHE A 77 7.22 27.68 -5.95
CA PHE A 77 6.71 26.37 -5.56
C PHE A 77 6.58 25.40 -6.76
N SER A 78 6.02 25.88 -7.87
CA SER A 78 5.80 25.09 -9.09
C SER A 78 7.11 24.66 -9.76
N GLN A 79 8.18 25.44 -9.63
CA GLN A 79 9.48 25.16 -10.24
C GLN A 79 10.37 24.27 -9.36
N GLY A 80 10.17 24.26 -8.04
CA GLY A 80 10.94 23.43 -7.10
C GLY A 80 10.09 22.32 -6.49
N PRO A 81 9.53 22.51 -5.29
CA PRO A 81 8.84 21.47 -4.50
C PRO A 81 7.79 20.68 -5.28
N TRP A 82 6.91 21.36 -6.03
CA TRP A 82 5.86 20.70 -6.79
C TRP A 82 6.41 19.84 -7.91
N ARG A 83 7.39 20.35 -8.68
CA ARG A 83 8.03 19.60 -9.75
C ARG A 83 8.76 18.36 -9.23
N GLU A 84 9.43 18.48 -8.09
CA GLU A 84 10.05 17.34 -7.39
C GLU A 84 9.01 16.30 -7.00
N TYR A 85 7.89 16.74 -6.41
CA TYR A 85 6.79 15.86 -6.04
C TYR A 85 6.17 15.18 -7.27
N ARG A 86 5.90 15.89 -8.37
CA ARG A 86 5.37 15.28 -9.60
C ARG A 86 6.31 14.23 -10.20
N ALA A 87 7.63 14.43 -10.10
CA ALA A 87 8.62 13.45 -10.55
C ALA A 87 8.66 12.22 -9.64
N PHE A 88 8.49 12.41 -8.33
CA PHE A 88 8.32 11.33 -7.36
C PHE A 88 7.02 10.56 -7.60
N GLU A 89 5.88 11.26 -7.66
CA GLU A 89 4.52 10.72 -7.78
C GLU A 89 4.42 9.77 -8.97
N ARG A 90 4.99 10.13 -10.13
CA ARG A 90 4.96 9.27 -11.31
C ARG A 90 5.61 7.90 -11.10
N ARG A 91 6.74 7.86 -10.38
CA ARG A 91 7.43 6.59 -10.06
C ARG A 91 6.75 5.86 -8.91
N TRP A 92 6.26 6.61 -7.94
CA TRP A 92 5.55 6.09 -6.78
C TRP A 92 4.23 5.43 -7.19
N HIS A 93 3.45 6.05 -8.07
CA HIS A 93 2.23 5.50 -8.65
C HIS A 93 2.48 4.18 -9.38
N GLN A 94 3.55 4.09 -10.18
CA GLN A 94 3.94 2.82 -10.82
C GLN A 94 4.25 1.72 -9.79
N ARG A 95 4.93 2.06 -8.69
CA ARG A 95 5.17 1.11 -7.59
C ARG A 95 3.87 0.69 -6.92
N MET A 96 2.92 1.61 -6.68
CA MET A 96 1.60 1.27 -6.13
C MET A 96 0.82 0.32 -7.04
N ILE A 97 0.84 0.52 -8.36
CA ILE A 97 0.20 -0.41 -9.33
C ILE A 97 0.83 -1.80 -9.25
N VAL A 98 2.16 -1.90 -9.27
CA VAL A 98 2.84 -3.21 -9.14
C VAL A 98 2.48 -3.87 -7.81
N GLN A 99 2.43 -3.06 -6.75
CA GLN A 99 2.10 -3.53 -5.41
C GLN A 99 0.65 -3.98 -5.29
N HIS A 100 -0.29 -3.35 -6.00
CA HIS A 100 -1.69 -3.77 -6.06
C HIS A 100 -1.79 -5.25 -6.46
N PHE A 101 -1.12 -5.66 -7.54
CA PHE A 101 -1.18 -7.06 -7.98
C PHE A 101 -0.54 -8.04 -6.98
N LYS A 102 0.52 -7.63 -6.27
CA LYS A 102 1.11 -8.45 -5.20
C LYS A 102 0.15 -8.58 -4.03
N LEU A 103 -0.44 -7.47 -3.58
CA LEU A 103 -1.42 -7.44 -2.51
C LEU A 103 -2.66 -8.26 -2.86
N GLU A 104 -3.17 -8.15 -4.08
CA GLU A 104 -4.31 -8.96 -4.52
C GLU A 104 -3.98 -10.45 -4.45
N ARG A 105 -2.81 -10.85 -4.94
CA ARG A 105 -2.37 -12.25 -4.96
C ARG A 105 -2.23 -12.87 -3.57
N TYR A 106 -1.66 -12.15 -2.61
CA TYR A 106 -1.32 -12.70 -1.28
C TYR A 106 -2.36 -12.35 -0.20
N PHE A 107 -3.04 -11.22 -0.36
CA PHE A 107 -3.87 -10.59 0.66
C PHE A 107 -5.27 -10.24 0.18
N GLY A 108 -5.63 -10.49 -1.08
CA GLY A 108 -6.97 -10.24 -1.63
C GLY A 108 -7.18 -8.81 -2.13
N LYS A 109 -8.14 -8.67 -3.05
CA LYS A 109 -8.47 -7.42 -3.76
C LYS A 109 -8.80 -6.28 -2.79
N ASP A 110 -9.49 -6.56 -1.69
CA ASP A 110 -9.92 -5.54 -0.73
C ASP A 110 -8.73 -4.80 -0.06
N MET A 111 -7.59 -5.46 0.11
CA MET A 111 -6.35 -4.84 0.60
C MET A 111 -5.64 -4.06 -0.51
N ALA A 112 -5.65 -4.60 -1.73
CA ALA A 112 -5.07 -3.95 -2.91
C ALA A 112 -5.77 -2.63 -3.23
N ASP A 113 -7.10 -2.62 -3.24
CA ASP A 113 -7.95 -1.44 -3.51
C ASP A 113 -7.77 -0.35 -2.43
N THR A 114 -7.39 -0.74 -1.20
CA THR A 114 -7.10 0.23 -0.13
C THR A 114 -5.82 1.03 -0.43
N LEU A 115 -4.83 0.41 -1.08
CA LEU A 115 -3.61 1.07 -1.52
C LEU A 115 -3.90 1.97 -2.74
N ILE A 116 -4.44 1.36 -3.80
CA ILE A 116 -4.80 2.02 -5.04
C ILE A 116 -5.94 1.24 -5.68
N ASP A 117 -7.00 1.95 -6.05
CA ASP A 117 -8.10 1.39 -6.81
C ASP A 117 -7.81 1.57 -8.31
N LEU A 118 -7.51 0.47 -9.01
CA LEU A 118 -7.20 0.48 -10.44
C LEU A 118 -8.43 0.58 -11.33
N ASP A 119 -9.63 0.26 -10.82
CA ASP A 119 -10.87 0.39 -11.58
C ASP A 119 -11.21 1.88 -11.79
N ASP A 120 -10.71 2.75 -10.90
CA ASP A 120 -10.83 4.20 -10.95
C ASP A 120 -9.63 4.93 -11.59
N VAL A 121 -8.57 4.21 -12.01
CA VAL A 121 -7.44 4.83 -12.72
C VAL A 121 -7.78 4.93 -14.21
N PRO A 122 -7.95 6.15 -14.78
CA PRO A 122 -8.31 6.29 -16.18
C PRO A 122 -7.17 5.77 -17.08
N MET A 123 -7.38 4.60 -17.69
CA MET A 123 -6.48 4.07 -18.72
C MET A 123 -6.79 4.72 -20.09
N GLY A 124 -6.39 5.98 -20.28
CA GLY A 124 -6.48 6.68 -21.58
C GLY A 124 -7.10 8.08 -21.52
N PRO A 125 -7.07 8.85 -22.62
CA PRO A 125 -7.55 10.23 -22.65
C PRO A 125 -9.09 10.23 -22.69
N THR A 126 -9.72 10.11 -21.53
CA THR A 126 -11.17 10.29 -21.39
C THR A 126 -11.46 11.55 -20.59
N HIS A 127 -11.84 12.58 -21.34
CA HIS A 127 -12.74 13.61 -20.84
C HIS A 127 -14.05 12.96 -20.36
N THR A 128 -14.76 13.68 -19.48
CA THR A 128 -16.03 13.36 -18.81
C THR A 128 -15.84 12.52 -17.55
N GLY A 129 -16.17 12.96 -16.34
CA GLY A 129 -17.23 13.88 -15.94
C GLY A 129 -18.28 13.07 -15.18
N ASN A 130 -18.37 13.28 -13.87
CA ASN A 130 -19.41 12.80 -12.95
C ASN A 130 -19.41 11.29 -12.64
N ALA A 131 -18.50 10.84 -11.78
CA ALA A 131 -18.78 9.68 -10.93
C ALA A 131 -19.64 10.16 -9.75
N LYS A 132 -20.89 9.67 -9.67
CA LYS A 132 -21.72 9.82 -8.47
C LYS A 132 -21.09 8.97 -7.37
N GLU A 133 -20.54 9.60 -6.35
CA GLU A 133 -20.07 8.91 -5.15
C GLU A 133 -21.27 8.34 -4.38
N ASP A 134 -21.28 7.03 -4.17
CA ASP A 134 -22.15 6.37 -3.20
C ASP A 134 -21.55 6.56 -1.80
N PRO A 135 -22.20 7.31 -0.89
CA PRO A 135 -21.67 7.63 0.43
C PRO A 135 -21.60 6.41 1.37
N ALA A 136 -22.10 5.23 0.97
CA ALA A 136 -22.13 4.03 1.79
C ALA A 136 -20.90 3.12 1.69
N VAL A 137 -19.95 3.37 0.77
CA VAL A 137 -18.71 2.57 0.64
C VAL A 137 -17.50 3.49 0.52
N GLY A 138 -17.31 4.34 1.52
CA GLY A 138 -16.12 5.19 1.63
C GLY A 138 -14.85 4.38 1.92
N ARG A 139 -14.32 3.66 0.93
CA ARG A 139 -12.92 3.25 0.89
C ARG A 139 -12.15 4.28 0.10
N TYR A 140 -11.95 5.42 0.73
CA TYR A 140 -11.05 6.42 0.18
C TYR A 140 -9.64 5.84 0.20
N ASN A 141 -9.12 5.47 -0.97
CA ASN A 141 -7.82 4.80 -1.09
C ASN A 141 -6.66 5.79 -0.88
N LEU A 142 -5.49 5.26 -0.53
CA LEU A 142 -4.34 6.08 -0.15
C LEU A 142 -3.79 6.92 -1.32
N GLN A 143 -3.92 6.44 -2.56
CA GLN A 143 -3.51 7.18 -3.75
C GLN A 143 -4.40 8.41 -4.00
N LYS A 144 -5.73 8.28 -3.85
CA LYS A 144 -6.67 9.40 -3.97
C LYS A 144 -6.42 10.44 -2.89
N LEU A 145 -6.16 10.01 -1.66
CA LEU A 145 -5.82 10.91 -0.56
C LEU A 145 -4.55 11.70 -0.81
N ALA A 146 -3.53 11.06 -1.37
CA ALA A 146 -2.32 11.76 -1.78
C ALA A 146 -2.61 12.81 -2.88
N ALA A 147 -3.46 12.48 -3.86
CA ALA A 147 -3.84 13.38 -4.94
C ALA A 147 -4.62 14.60 -4.42
N ASP A 148 -5.60 14.40 -3.53
CA ASP A 148 -6.36 15.51 -2.94
C ASP A 148 -5.48 16.36 -2.02
N THR A 149 -4.53 15.75 -1.30
CA THR A 149 -3.53 16.51 -0.52
C THR A 149 -2.68 17.41 -1.41
N GLU A 150 -2.18 16.89 -2.54
CA GLU A 150 -1.42 17.68 -3.53
C GLU A 150 -2.28 18.81 -4.10
N TYR A 151 -3.54 18.53 -4.44
CA TYR A 151 -4.48 19.53 -4.95
C TYR A 151 -4.69 20.66 -3.94
N THR A 152 -4.98 20.34 -2.67
CA THR A 152 -5.16 21.34 -1.59
C THR A 152 -3.92 22.22 -1.47
N VAL A 153 -2.72 21.61 -1.45
CA VAL A 153 -1.45 22.34 -1.37
C VAL A 153 -1.25 23.27 -2.56
N ARG A 154 -1.55 22.81 -3.77
CA ARG A 154 -1.48 23.64 -4.98
C ARG A 154 -2.48 24.79 -4.94
N SER A 155 -3.73 24.54 -4.53
CA SER A 155 -4.76 25.57 -4.39
C SER A 155 -4.33 26.67 -3.42
N MET A 156 -3.79 26.27 -2.27
CA MET A 156 -3.30 27.18 -1.24
C MET A 156 -2.16 28.08 -1.76
N THR A 157 -1.17 27.51 -2.46
CA THR A 157 -0.02 28.28 -2.99
C THR A 157 -0.41 29.23 -4.11
N VAL A 158 -1.36 28.85 -4.97
CA VAL A 158 -1.93 29.75 -5.99
C VAL A 158 -2.71 30.90 -5.33
N THR A 159 -3.49 30.60 -4.30
CA THR A 159 -4.26 31.63 -3.57
C THR A 159 -3.34 32.61 -2.84
N GLN A 160 -2.22 32.12 -2.28
CA GLN A 160 -1.20 32.97 -1.67
C GLN A 160 -0.58 33.97 -2.66
N ASP A 161 -0.30 33.55 -3.90
CA ASP A 161 0.20 34.47 -4.94
C ASP A 161 -0.80 35.58 -5.26
N ILE A 162 -2.09 35.25 -5.33
CA ILE A 162 -3.16 36.24 -5.57
C ILE A 162 -3.21 37.25 -4.42
N ILE A 163 -3.13 36.79 -3.17
CA ILE A 163 -3.07 37.66 -1.99
C ILE A 163 -1.86 38.60 -2.08
N ASP A 164 -0.67 38.07 -2.39
CA ASP A 164 0.55 38.86 -2.48
C ASP A 164 0.49 39.90 -3.62
N GLU A 165 -0.15 39.57 -4.74
CA GLU A 165 -0.41 40.48 -5.86
C GLU A 165 -1.41 41.59 -5.49
N ASP A 166 -2.52 41.25 -4.84
CA ASP A 166 -3.56 42.20 -4.43
C ASP A 166 -3.08 43.18 -3.35
N ILE A 167 -2.24 42.71 -2.42
CA ILE A 167 -1.54 43.57 -1.45
C ILE A 167 -0.64 44.59 -2.18
N LYS A 168 0.16 44.13 -3.16
CA LYS A 168 1.03 45.01 -3.95
C LYS A 168 0.24 46.01 -4.80
N ALA A 169 -0.91 45.58 -5.32
CA ALA A 169 -1.80 46.40 -6.15
C ALA A 169 -2.70 47.34 -5.34
N GLY A 170 -2.74 47.23 -4.01
CA GLY A 170 -3.60 48.04 -3.14
C GLY A 170 -5.08 47.74 -3.32
N LYS A 171 -5.44 46.49 -3.64
CA LYS A 171 -6.82 46.02 -3.84
C LYS A 171 -7.26 45.16 -2.65
N PRO A 172 -7.92 45.73 -1.63
CA PRO A 172 -8.25 44.98 -0.42
C PRO A 172 -9.51 44.12 -0.53
N ASP A 173 -10.27 44.24 -1.62
CA ASP A 173 -11.55 43.54 -1.79
C ASP A 173 -11.35 42.01 -1.79
N GLY A 174 -12.03 41.30 -0.89
CA GLY A 174 -11.95 39.83 -0.79
C GLY A 174 -10.68 39.27 -0.13
N LEU A 175 -9.71 40.12 0.24
CA LEU A 175 -8.42 39.70 0.79
C LEU A 175 -8.56 38.90 2.11
N MET A 176 -9.47 39.31 2.99
CA MET A 176 -9.74 38.57 4.22
C MET A 176 -10.32 37.17 3.95
N GLU A 177 -11.20 37.03 2.97
CA GLU A 177 -11.78 35.73 2.58
C GLU A 177 -10.70 34.80 2.02
N MET A 178 -9.79 35.33 1.20
CA MET A 178 -8.66 34.57 0.65
C MET A 178 -7.68 34.13 1.75
N ILE A 179 -7.36 35.00 2.72
CA ILE A 179 -6.52 34.62 3.88
C ILE A 179 -7.18 33.50 4.69
N LEU A 180 -8.49 33.59 4.93
CA LEU A 180 -9.24 32.54 5.62
C LEU A 180 -9.23 31.22 4.82
N ALA A 181 -9.36 31.29 3.49
CA ALA A 181 -9.28 30.13 2.61
C ALA A 181 -7.89 29.45 2.69
N VAL A 182 -6.79 30.21 2.61
CA VAL A 182 -5.42 29.68 2.74
C VAL A 182 -5.21 28.97 4.08
N ASN A 183 -5.68 29.57 5.19
CA ASN A 183 -5.57 28.93 6.50
C ASN A 183 -6.42 27.65 6.57
N SER A 184 -7.63 27.67 6.01
CA SER A 184 -8.51 26.49 5.95
C SER A 184 -7.90 25.37 5.10
N ASP A 185 -7.24 25.71 3.99
CA ASP A 185 -6.56 24.75 3.12
C ASP A 185 -5.33 24.15 3.84
N ARG A 186 -4.57 24.96 4.60
CA ARG A 186 -3.46 24.46 5.44
C ARG A 186 -3.93 23.43 6.46
N ASP A 187 -5.02 23.74 7.17
CA ASP A 187 -5.60 22.83 8.15
C ASP A 187 -6.16 21.56 7.48
N THR A 188 -6.71 21.69 6.28
CA THR A 188 -7.21 20.58 5.47
C THR A 188 -6.06 19.68 5.00
N ALA A 189 -4.99 20.23 4.43
CA ALA A 189 -3.81 19.47 4.02
C ALA A 189 -3.16 18.72 5.21
N SER A 190 -3.06 19.38 6.36
CA SER A 190 -2.53 18.77 7.59
C SER A 190 -3.38 17.60 8.09
N ARG A 191 -4.71 17.72 7.98
CA ARG A 191 -5.66 16.66 8.33
C ARG A 191 -5.61 15.50 7.32
N GLN A 192 -5.54 15.79 6.03
CA GLN A 192 -5.39 14.78 4.97
C GLN A 192 -4.11 13.97 5.14
N LEU A 193 -2.98 14.61 5.50
CA LEU A 193 -1.73 13.89 5.82
C LEU A 193 -1.89 12.95 7.02
N LYS A 194 -2.57 13.39 8.08
CA LYS A 194 -2.89 12.53 9.25
C LYS A 194 -3.81 11.37 8.88
N GLU A 195 -4.78 11.61 8.00
CA GLU A 195 -5.66 10.56 7.49
C GLU A 195 -4.90 9.54 6.64
N TYR A 196 -3.88 9.99 5.89
CA TYR A 196 -3.00 9.13 5.10
C TYR A 196 -2.15 8.24 6.00
N ASP A 197 -1.56 8.79 7.06
CA ASP A 197 -0.81 8.01 8.07
C ASP A 197 -1.73 7.00 8.78
N ALA A 198 -2.89 7.45 9.26
CA ALA A 198 -3.87 6.57 9.90
C ALA A 198 -4.37 5.47 8.95
N GLY A 199 -4.59 5.79 7.68
CA GLY A 199 -4.94 4.84 6.62
C GLY A 199 -3.83 3.81 6.37
N SER A 200 -2.59 4.27 6.30
CA SER A 200 -1.39 3.43 6.15
C SER A 200 -1.26 2.44 7.31
N ILE A 201 -1.38 2.91 8.55
CA ILE A 201 -1.36 2.05 9.75
C ILE A 201 -2.50 1.03 9.74
N ARG A 202 -3.71 1.44 9.34
CA ARG A 202 -4.87 0.51 9.23
C ARG A 202 -4.62 -0.58 8.20
N LEU A 203 -4.10 -0.24 7.02
CA LEU A 203 -3.73 -1.21 5.99
C LEU A 203 -2.67 -2.19 6.52
N LEU A 204 -1.58 -1.67 7.10
CA LEU A 204 -0.50 -2.51 7.65
C LEU A 204 -0.98 -3.46 8.75
N LYS A 205 -1.87 -3.01 9.64
CA LYS A 205 -2.52 -3.87 10.64
C LYS A 205 -3.37 -4.97 10.01
N ALA A 206 -4.10 -4.66 8.94
CA ALA A 206 -4.89 -5.64 8.22
C ALA A 206 -4.02 -6.68 7.49
N LEU A 207 -2.89 -6.25 6.91
CA LEU A 207 -1.90 -7.15 6.30
C LEU A 207 -1.24 -8.07 7.33
N ASP A 208 -0.86 -7.56 8.50
CA ASP A 208 -0.33 -8.38 9.61
C ASP A 208 -1.37 -9.40 10.11
N GLY A 209 -2.64 -8.98 10.22
CA GLY A 209 -3.75 -9.86 10.54
C GLY A 209 -3.86 -11.04 9.56
N ARG A 210 -3.87 -10.75 8.25
CA ARG A 210 -3.94 -11.79 7.21
C ARG A 210 -2.67 -12.65 7.13
N LEU A 211 -1.48 -12.08 7.35
CA LEU A 211 -0.24 -12.86 7.45
C LEU A 211 -0.34 -13.91 8.57
N THR A 212 -0.92 -13.53 9.71
CA THR A 212 -1.14 -14.44 10.83
C THR A 212 -2.11 -15.57 10.43
N GLU A 213 -3.20 -15.24 9.75
CA GLU A 213 -4.17 -16.23 9.25
C GLU A 213 -3.56 -17.20 8.23
N LEU A 214 -2.61 -16.74 7.42
CA LEU A 214 -1.87 -17.56 6.46
C LEU A 214 -0.85 -18.50 7.12
N GLY A 215 -0.62 -18.38 8.44
CA GLY A 215 0.27 -19.25 9.20
C GLY A 215 1.64 -18.66 9.53
N ALA A 216 1.84 -17.35 9.36
CA ALA A 216 3.03 -16.67 9.89
C ALA A 216 2.99 -16.70 11.43
N SER A 217 3.99 -17.34 12.04
CA SER A 217 4.12 -17.41 13.51
C SER A 217 4.27 -16.01 14.10
N LYS A 218 3.36 -15.61 14.98
CA LYS A 218 3.58 -14.43 15.84
C LYS A 218 4.73 -14.72 16.80
N VAL A 219 5.72 -13.84 16.83
CA VAL A 219 6.75 -13.86 17.87
C VAL A 219 6.07 -13.45 19.18
N THR A 220 5.72 -14.42 20.01
CA THR A 220 5.28 -14.15 21.38
C THR A 220 6.51 -13.78 22.19
N VAL A 221 6.69 -12.49 22.51
CA VAL A 221 7.71 -12.08 23.47
C VAL A 221 7.30 -12.65 24.82
N VAL A 222 7.93 -13.76 25.21
CA VAL A 222 7.83 -14.27 26.58
C VAL A 222 8.57 -13.27 27.45
N ASN A 223 7.84 -12.40 28.14
CA ASN A 223 8.41 -11.58 29.20
C ASN A 223 8.88 -12.51 30.32
N THR A 224 10.13 -12.94 30.26
CA THR A 224 10.84 -13.57 31.38
C THR A 224 11.16 -12.49 32.42
N ASN A 225 10.13 -12.00 33.10
CA ASN A 225 10.26 -11.24 34.33
C ASN A 225 9.16 -11.67 35.30
N LYS A 226 9.33 -12.88 35.84
CA LYS A 226 8.98 -13.21 37.22
C LYS A 226 10.05 -14.15 37.74
N LYS A 227 11.06 -13.55 38.37
CA LYS A 227 11.91 -14.22 39.34
C LYS A 227 11.27 -14.04 40.72
N ASP A 228 11.29 -15.17 41.41
CA ASP A 228 11.10 -15.44 42.84
C ASP A 228 9.67 -15.33 43.41
#